data_AF-A0A660PTX0-F1
#
_entry.id   AF-A0A660PTX0-F1
#
_cell.length_a   1.000
_cell.length_b   1.000
_cell.length_c   1.000
_cell.angle_alpha   90.00
_cell.angle_beta   90.00
_cell.angle_gamma   90.00
#
_symmetry.space_group_name_H-M   'P 1'
#
loop_
_entity.id
_entity.type
_entity.pdbx_description
1 polymer ?
#
loop_
_entity_poly.entity_id
_entity_poly.type
_entity_poly.pdbx_seq_one_letter_code
_entity_poly.pdbx_strand_id
1 'polypeptide(L)'
;YTSCAGLSDDLHEAALKTGVDSVITERALDTVSIIDGREVSTNNKGYVVSVTDKARLTYLRTSQIKNVDYEGYVYCAEVPNHTLLTRRKGKALWSGNSAIADVIWEVSEGAMTTSRAMWFCFGNPTRNSGRFRECFGKYRHRWTTNKIDSRTCSMTNKYKIQEWLDDHGEDSDFFRVRVRGEFPQSGSCQLISSGAVADGRSAAFHPDLFVYHAIAIGCDVARFGDDETVITVRQGRKVLRQTCFRGLDNIQVAMRCAEEYKKHAMATIFVDEVGLGSGVVDYLKNLNYPVVGVNAGRRAEDPARFVNLRAEMWYRMKEWIEAGCDIPDDTELGEQLVGLEYDYTPKEQIRLEKKEDMKSRGMSSPDRADSLALTFAYPIHQPTAGMSTQNSFEPTG
;
A
#
# COMPACT_ATOMS: atom_id res chain seq x y z
N TYR A 1 3.62 -15.50 51.26
CA TYR A 1 2.35 -15.20 51.95
C TYR A 1 2.55 -13.94 52.80
N THR A 2 1.66 -12.97 52.73
CA THR A 2 1.76 -11.67 53.42
C THR A 2 0.38 -11.12 53.74
N SER A 3 0.21 -10.36 54.82
CA SER A 3 -1.04 -9.63 55.13
C SER A 3 -1.05 -8.19 54.56
N CYS A 4 0.04 -7.76 53.92
CA CYS A 4 0.18 -6.45 53.31
C CYS A 4 0.00 -6.53 51.79
N ALA A 5 -1.01 -5.83 51.26
CA ALA A 5 -1.35 -5.81 49.83
C ALA A 5 -0.22 -5.23 48.97
N GLY A 6 0.39 -4.12 49.40
CA GLY A 6 1.48 -3.47 48.66
C GLY A 6 2.68 -4.39 48.49
N LEU A 7 3.05 -5.11 49.56
CA LEU A 7 4.17 -6.05 49.50
C LEU A 7 3.86 -7.29 48.63
N SER A 8 2.59 -7.72 48.53
CA SER A 8 2.24 -8.79 47.59
C SER A 8 2.32 -8.36 46.13
N ASP A 9 1.95 -7.12 45.82
CA ASP A 9 2.06 -6.56 44.47
C ASP A 9 3.53 -6.42 44.05
N ASP A 10 4.38 -5.86 44.92
CA ASP A 10 5.81 -5.70 44.64
C ASP A 10 6.50 -7.05 44.33
N LEU A 11 6.13 -8.11 45.05
CA LEU A 11 6.67 -9.46 44.84
C LEU A 11 6.14 -10.12 43.56
N HIS A 12 4.88 -9.87 43.21
CA HIS A 12 4.28 -10.38 41.96
C HIS A 12 4.87 -9.70 40.73
N GLU A 13 5.07 -8.39 40.79
CA GLU A 13 5.70 -7.62 39.71
C GLU A 13 7.16 -8.04 39.50
N ALA A 14 7.92 -8.27 40.57
CA ALA A 14 9.30 -8.77 40.48
C ALA A 14 9.38 -10.15 39.80
N ALA A 15 8.43 -11.04 40.08
CA ALA A 15 8.37 -12.36 39.45
C ALA A 15 8.05 -12.27 37.94
N LEU A 16 7.03 -11.52 37.54
CA LEU A 16 6.68 -11.38 36.11
C LEU A 16 7.82 -10.75 35.29
N LYS A 17 8.52 -9.75 35.85
CA LYS A 17 9.65 -9.09 35.19
C LYS A 17 10.87 -9.99 35.01
N THR A 18 11.05 -10.99 35.87
CA THR A 18 12.12 -11.99 35.70
C THR A 18 11.75 -13.09 34.71
N GLY A 19 10.56 -13.02 34.11
CA GLY A 19 10.05 -13.97 33.12
C GLY A 19 9.45 -15.21 33.75
N VAL A 20 9.14 -15.13 35.05
CA VAL A 20 8.59 -16.20 35.86
C VAL A 20 7.12 -15.87 36.13
N ASP A 21 6.23 -16.81 35.83
CA ASP A 21 4.79 -16.56 35.98
C ASP A 21 4.45 -16.41 37.47
N SER A 22 3.53 -15.53 37.81
CA SER A 22 3.16 -15.28 39.20
C SER A 22 1.68 -14.97 39.37
N VAL A 23 1.11 -15.29 40.53
CA VAL A 23 -0.31 -15.02 40.83
C VAL A 23 -0.44 -14.61 42.29
N ILE A 24 -1.18 -13.53 42.56
CA ILE A 24 -1.60 -13.15 43.91
C ILE A 24 -3.01 -13.69 44.16
N THR A 25 -3.19 -14.40 45.26
CA THR A 25 -4.52 -14.83 45.73
C THR A 25 -4.81 -14.20 47.08
N GLU A 26 -5.90 -13.46 47.17
CA GLU A 26 -6.44 -12.94 48.43
C GLU A 26 -7.27 -14.04 49.11
N ARG A 27 -7.07 -14.21 50.41
CA ARG A 27 -7.80 -15.17 51.25
C ARG A 27 -8.32 -14.45 52.48
N ALA A 28 -9.61 -14.66 52.78
CA ALA A 28 -10.16 -14.29 54.08
C ALA A 28 -9.52 -15.17 55.15
N LEU A 29 -9.00 -14.56 56.20
CA LEU A 29 -8.46 -15.28 57.35
C LEU A 29 -9.53 -15.41 58.43
N ASP A 30 -10.59 -16.15 58.13
CA ASP A 30 -11.56 -16.51 59.17
C ASP A 30 -10.96 -17.66 59.99
N THR A 31 -10.08 -17.31 60.92
CA THR A 31 -9.50 -18.27 61.85
C THR A 31 -9.52 -17.68 63.24
N VAL A 32 -10.40 -18.23 64.09
CA VAL A 32 -10.32 -18.08 65.53
C VAL A 32 -9.18 -18.96 66.00
N SER A 33 -8.17 -18.36 66.62
CA SER A 33 -7.04 -19.08 67.20
C SER A 33 -6.96 -18.76 68.69
N ILE A 34 -6.73 -19.77 69.53
CA ILE A 34 -6.50 -19.55 70.96
C ILE A 34 -5.00 -19.40 71.18
N ILE A 35 -4.59 -18.22 71.64
CA ILE A 35 -3.21 -17.91 72.01
C ILE A 35 -3.22 -17.53 73.49
N ASP A 36 -2.46 -18.27 74.30
CA ASP A 36 -2.36 -18.05 75.76
C ASP A 36 -3.72 -17.94 76.48
N GLY A 37 -4.66 -18.81 76.10
CA GLY A 37 -6.00 -18.88 76.69
C GLY A 37 -6.92 -17.72 76.30
N ARG A 38 -6.50 -16.85 75.38
CA ARG A 38 -7.34 -15.80 74.80
C ARG A 38 -7.70 -16.14 73.37
N GLU A 39 -8.97 -15.96 73.07
CA GLU A 39 -9.49 -16.10 71.72
C GLU A 39 -9.12 -14.86 70.90
N VAL A 40 -8.37 -15.05 69.81
CA VAL A 40 -7.97 -13.99 68.89
C VAL A 40 -8.55 -14.31 67.52
N SER A 41 -9.36 -13.40 67.00
CA SER A 41 -9.87 -13.42 65.63
C SER A 41 -9.16 -12.35 64.78
N THR A 42 -8.87 -12.67 63.53
CA THR A 42 -8.34 -11.70 62.54
C THR A 42 -9.40 -11.43 61.49
N ASN A 43 -9.70 -10.16 61.24
CA ASN A 43 -10.63 -9.74 60.18
C ASN A 43 -9.90 -9.21 58.92
N ASN A 44 -8.57 -9.29 58.88
CA ASN A 44 -7.76 -8.80 57.78
C ASN A 44 -7.55 -9.89 56.74
N LYS A 45 -7.55 -9.49 55.47
CA LYS A 45 -7.33 -10.39 54.34
C LYS A 45 -5.83 -10.70 54.18
N GLY A 46 -5.50 -11.95 53.88
CA GLY A 46 -4.13 -12.40 53.60
C GLY A 46 -3.90 -12.61 52.10
N TYR A 47 -2.68 -12.41 51.62
CA TYR A 47 -2.29 -12.49 50.21
C TYR A 47 -1.20 -13.57 50.02
N VAL A 48 -1.44 -14.52 49.12
CA VAL A 48 -0.46 -15.53 48.71
C VAL A 48 0.06 -15.16 47.33
N VAL A 49 1.36 -14.88 47.21
CA VAL A 49 2.04 -14.73 45.91
C VAL A 49 2.67 -16.08 45.55
N SER A 50 2.19 -16.68 44.47
CA SER A 50 2.72 -17.93 43.90
C SER A 50 3.56 -17.61 42.67
N VAL A 51 4.62 -18.38 42.41
CA VAL A 51 5.58 -18.13 41.33
C VAL A 51 5.93 -19.46 40.64
N THR A 52 5.93 -19.51 39.30
CA THR A 52 6.09 -20.74 38.49
C THR A 52 7.15 -20.59 37.39
N ASP A 53 8.10 -21.52 37.36
CA ASP A 53 9.41 -21.38 36.69
C ASP A 53 9.46 -21.88 35.22
N LYS A 54 8.43 -21.66 34.40
CA LYS A 54 8.43 -22.12 32.99
C LYS A 54 8.03 -21.06 31.94
N ALA A 55 9.08 -20.52 31.32
CA ALA A 55 9.30 -20.00 29.96
C ALA A 55 8.58 -18.71 29.44
N ARG A 56 9.44 -17.73 29.11
CA ARG A 56 9.27 -16.36 28.58
C ARG A 56 8.47 -16.23 27.28
N LEU A 57 7.56 -15.24 27.21
CA LEU A 57 7.10 -14.60 25.97
C LEU A 57 6.79 -13.08 26.18
N THR A 58 7.03 -12.31 25.12
CA THR A 58 6.84 -10.87 24.86
C THR A 58 5.73 -10.15 25.66
N TYR A 59 6.03 -8.98 26.25
CA TYR A 59 5.06 -8.16 27.00
C TYR A 59 4.36 -7.08 26.15
N LEU A 60 3.03 -7.01 26.28
CA LEU A 60 2.21 -5.91 25.77
C LEU A 60 2.39 -4.68 26.68
N ARG A 61 2.71 -3.51 26.11
CA ARG A 61 2.78 -2.27 26.91
C ARG A 61 1.37 -1.86 27.30
N THR A 62 1.10 -1.77 28.60
CA THR A 62 -0.22 -1.40 29.13
C THR A 62 -0.71 -0.04 28.61
N SER A 63 0.22 0.88 28.31
CA SER A 63 -0.08 2.18 27.69
C SER A 63 -0.62 2.11 26.25
N GLN A 64 -0.43 0.97 25.57
CA GLN A 64 -0.96 0.72 24.23
C GLN A 64 -2.27 -0.08 24.27
N ILE A 65 -2.71 -0.52 25.45
CA ILE A 65 -3.97 -1.25 25.61
C ILE A 65 -5.10 -0.22 25.75
N LYS A 66 -6.04 -0.26 24.81
CA LYS A 66 -7.29 0.50 24.88
C LYS A 66 -8.45 -0.46 24.99
N ASN A 67 -9.27 -0.27 26.02
CA ASN A 67 -10.56 -0.93 26.14
C ASN A 67 -11.62 -0.06 25.45
N VAL A 68 -12.38 -0.65 24.54
CA VAL A 68 -13.47 0.02 23.83
C VAL A 68 -14.71 -0.82 24.03
N ASP A 69 -15.66 -0.29 24.79
CA ASP A 69 -16.96 -0.93 24.97
C ASP A 69 -17.80 -0.78 23.69
N TYR A 70 -18.53 -1.82 23.32
CA TYR A 70 -19.42 -1.83 22.17
C TYR A 70 -20.67 -2.66 22.45
N GLU A 71 -21.78 -2.31 21.78
CA GLU A 71 -23.05 -3.02 21.87
C GLU A 71 -23.41 -3.60 20.49
N GLY A 72 -23.82 -4.87 20.44
CA GLY A 72 -24.14 -5.58 19.20
C GLY A 72 -22.98 -6.41 18.62
N TYR A 73 -23.14 -6.86 17.37
CA TYR A 73 -22.14 -7.70 16.68
C TYR A 73 -21.04 -6.85 16.03
N VAL A 74 -19.78 -7.24 16.23
CA VAL A 74 -18.63 -6.73 15.45
C VAL A 74 -18.49 -7.59 14.20
N TYR A 75 -18.88 -7.03 13.06
CA TYR A 75 -18.80 -7.73 11.77
C TYR A 75 -17.40 -7.69 11.13
N CYS A 76 -16.63 -6.63 11.38
CA CYS A 76 -15.28 -6.45 10.85
C CYS A 76 -14.45 -5.56 11.79
N ALA A 77 -13.15 -5.85 11.91
CA ALA A 77 -12.18 -5.01 12.62
C ALA A 77 -10.91 -4.89 11.76
N GLU A 78 -10.33 -3.70 11.68
CA GLU A 78 -9.09 -3.43 10.95
C GLU A 78 -8.08 -2.78 11.91
N VAL A 79 -6.85 -3.28 11.90
CA VAL A 79 -5.73 -2.76 12.70
C VAL A 79 -4.55 -2.47 11.78
N PRO A 80 -3.68 -1.49 12.09
CA PRO A 80 -2.59 -1.08 11.19
C PRO A 80 -1.66 -2.22 10.74
N ASN A 81 -1.51 -3.22 11.58
CA ASN A 81 -0.66 -4.40 11.41
C ASN A 81 -1.44 -5.61 10.85
N HIS A 82 -2.70 -5.41 10.45
CA HIS A 82 -3.59 -6.37 9.78
C HIS A 82 -3.72 -7.75 10.45
N THR A 83 -3.38 -7.84 11.74
CA THR A 83 -3.38 -9.07 12.54
C THR A 83 -4.20 -8.87 13.82
N LEU A 84 -5.22 -9.69 13.99
CA LEU A 84 -6.13 -9.68 15.12
C LEU A 84 -6.00 -10.99 15.90
N LEU A 85 -5.75 -10.85 17.21
CA LEU A 85 -5.95 -11.94 18.17
C LEU A 85 -7.32 -11.75 18.84
N THR A 86 -8.25 -12.65 18.56
CA THR A 86 -9.53 -12.74 19.26
C THR A 86 -9.46 -13.85 20.30
N ARG A 87 -9.81 -13.57 21.55
CA ARG A 87 -9.89 -14.59 22.61
C ARG A 87 -11.32 -14.70 23.13
N ARG A 88 -11.90 -15.90 23.11
CA ARG A 88 -13.23 -16.16 23.68
C ARG A 88 -13.23 -17.47 24.47
N LYS A 89 -13.67 -17.43 25.74
CA LYS A 89 -13.75 -18.59 26.63
C LYS A 89 -12.44 -19.43 26.64
N GLY A 90 -11.29 -18.76 26.74
CA GLY A 90 -9.98 -19.41 26.78
C GLY A 90 -9.44 -19.91 25.43
N LYS A 91 -10.19 -19.77 24.33
CA LYS A 91 -9.72 -20.10 22.97
C LYS A 91 -9.14 -18.86 22.31
N ALA A 92 -7.95 -18.99 21.73
CA ALA A 92 -7.32 -17.95 20.93
C ALA A 92 -7.58 -18.22 19.44
N LEU A 93 -7.97 -17.18 18.71
CA LEU A 93 -8.12 -17.15 17.27
C LEU A 93 -7.22 -16.02 16.76
N TRP A 94 -6.23 -16.37 15.96
CA TRP A 94 -5.52 -15.39 15.14
C TRP A 94 -6.25 -15.25 13.81
N SER A 95 -6.43 -14.03 13.34
CA SER A 95 -7.05 -13.73 12.04
C SER A 95 -6.39 -12.50 11.45
N GLY A 96 -6.26 -12.44 10.14
CA GLY A 96 -5.59 -11.32 9.47
C GLY A 96 -5.42 -11.62 7.99
N ASN A 97 -5.30 -10.56 7.20
CA ASN A 97 -5.31 -10.66 5.74
C ASN A 97 -4.05 -11.38 5.22
N SER A 98 -4.02 -11.77 3.95
CA SER A 98 -2.89 -12.50 3.34
C SER A 98 -1.53 -11.77 3.36
N ALA A 99 -1.51 -10.48 3.71
CA ALA A 99 -0.31 -9.63 3.74
C ALA A 99 0.45 -9.65 5.08
N ILE A 100 0.13 -10.55 6.01
CA ILE A 100 0.87 -10.70 7.28
C ILE A 100 2.35 -11.01 7.00
N ALA A 101 3.25 -10.21 7.58
CA ALA A 101 4.70 -10.40 7.46
C ALA A 101 5.16 -11.75 8.03
N ASP A 102 6.13 -12.38 7.37
CA ASP A 102 6.59 -13.74 7.71
C ASP A 102 7.08 -13.87 9.16
N VAL A 103 7.69 -12.82 9.73
CA VAL A 103 8.12 -12.79 11.14
C VAL A 103 6.96 -13.02 12.12
N ILE A 104 5.75 -12.54 11.80
CA ILE A 104 4.56 -12.75 12.64
C ILE A 104 4.14 -14.22 12.58
N TRP A 105 4.27 -14.87 11.43
CA TRP A 105 4.00 -16.30 11.29
C TRP A 105 5.01 -17.13 12.09
N GLU A 106 6.29 -16.78 12.06
CA GLU A 106 7.33 -17.48 12.83
C GLU A 106 7.06 -17.41 14.34
N VAL A 107 6.74 -16.21 14.84
CA VAL A 107 6.38 -16.02 16.27
C VAL A 107 5.10 -16.78 16.62
N SER A 108 4.09 -16.74 15.75
CA SER A 108 2.82 -17.43 15.96
C SER A 108 2.98 -18.95 15.96
N GLU A 109 3.85 -19.50 15.11
CA GLU A 109 4.15 -20.94 15.05
C GLU A 109 4.75 -21.43 16.39
N GLY A 110 5.57 -20.61 17.07
CA GLY A 110 6.06 -20.92 18.42
C GLY A 110 4.95 -21.07 19.48
N ALA A 111 3.87 -20.31 19.36
CA ALA A 111 2.71 -20.39 20.25
C ALA A 111 1.85 -21.64 20.03
N MET A 112 2.02 -22.34 18.89
CA MET A 112 1.28 -23.56 18.55
C MET A 112 1.78 -24.81 19.30
N THR A 113 2.75 -24.67 20.20
CA THR A 113 3.23 -25.73 21.10
C THR A 113 2.20 -26.17 22.16
N THR A 114 1.08 -25.45 22.28
CA THR A 114 -0.03 -25.80 23.20
C THR A 114 -0.98 -26.80 22.55
N SER A 115 -1.31 -27.91 23.24
CA SER A 115 -2.07 -29.06 22.71
C SER A 115 -3.51 -28.79 22.24
N ARG A 116 -4.02 -27.57 22.39
CA ARG A 116 -5.37 -27.14 21.93
C ARG A 116 -5.35 -25.84 21.12
N ALA A 117 -4.18 -25.35 20.76
CA ALA A 117 -4.07 -24.18 19.91
C ALA A 117 -4.64 -24.53 18.52
N MET A 118 -5.53 -23.68 18.01
CA MET A 118 -6.05 -23.79 16.65
C MET A 118 -5.65 -22.54 15.90
N TRP A 119 -5.03 -22.72 14.74
CA TRP A 119 -4.65 -21.61 13.87
C TRP A 119 -5.54 -21.62 12.64
N PHE A 120 -6.29 -20.54 12.48
CA PHE A 120 -7.08 -20.29 11.30
C PHE A 120 -6.51 -19.07 10.57
N CYS A 121 -6.40 -19.16 9.26
CA CYS A 121 -5.94 -18.05 8.43
C CYS A 121 -7.01 -17.78 7.39
N PHE A 122 -7.58 -16.58 7.42
CA PHE A 122 -8.60 -16.13 6.49
C PHE A 122 -8.13 -14.84 5.85
N GLY A 123 -8.07 -14.81 4.53
CA GLY A 123 -7.66 -13.62 3.81
C GLY A 123 -7.90 -13.77 2.32
N ASN A 124 -7.99 -12.63 1.65
CA ASN A 124 -8.04 -12.63 0.20
C ASN A 124 -6.63 -12.95 -0.32
N PRO A 125 -6.45 -13.88 -1.27
CA PRO A 125 -5.14 -14.34 -1.73
C PRO A 125 -4.44 -13.31 -2.66
N THR A 126 -4.26 -12.08 -2.20
CA THR A 126 -3.76 -10.94 -2.99
C THR A 126 -2.27 -11.00 -3.32
N ARG A 127 -1.51 -11.94 -2.74
CA ARG A 127 -0.08 -12.11 -3.00
C ARG A 127 0.21 -13.55 -3.35
N ASN A 128 0.91 -13.79 -4.46
CA ASN A 128 1.34 -15.14 -4.85
C ASN A 128 2.69 -15.53 -4.22
N SER A 129 3.06 -14.87 -3.12
CA SER A 129 4.26 -15.11 -2.32
C SER A 129 3.96 -14.89 -0.83
N GLY A 130 4.91 -15.27 0.05
CA GLY A 130 4.80 -15.13 1.50
C GLY A 130 4.12 -16.30 2.21
N ARG A 131 4.15 -16.30 3.54
CA ARG A 131 3.77 -17.48 4.32
C ARG A 131 2.32 -17.93 4.13
N PHE A 132 1.37 -17.01 3.93
CA PHE A 132 -0.03 -17.36 3.64
C PHE A 132 -0.17 -18.14 2.32
N ARG A 133 0.54 -17.74 1.27
CA ARG A 133 0.58 -18.47 -0.01
C ARG A 133 1.14 -19.88 0.17
N GLU A 134 2.16 -20.02 1.01
CA GLU A 134 2.81 -21.30 1.27
C GLU A 134 1.95 -22.27 2.09
N CYS A 135 0.92 -21.80 2.81
CA CYS A 135 -0.12 -22.68 3.37
C CYS A 135 -0.83 -23.50 2.30
N PHE A 136 -0.91 -22.99 1.06
CA PHE A 136 -1.46 -23.68 -0.11
C PHE A 136 -0.37 -24.29 -1.01
N GLY A 137 0.90 -24.09 -0.66
CA GLY A 137 2.08 -24.57 -1.38
C GLY A 137 2.94 -25.49 -0.51
N LYS A 138 4.16 -25.08 -0.20
CA LYS A 138 5.17 -25.88 0.53
C LYS A 138 4.65 -26.46 1.86
N TYR A 139 3.83 -25.71 2.59
CA TYR A 139 3.31 -26.12 3.90
C TYR A 139 1.93 -26.75 3.83
N ARG A 140 1.38 -27.05 2.64
CA ARG A 140 0.02 -27.60 2.48
C ARG A 140 -0.27 -28.87 3.29
N HIS A 141 0.76 -29.65 3.61
CA HIS A 141 0.67 -30.83 4.47
C HIS A 141 0.30 -30.52 5.93
N ARG A 142 0.54 -29.28 6.40
CA ARG A 142 0.19 -28.81 7.76
C ARG A 142 -1.16 -28.12 7.84
N TRP A 143 -1.76 -27.80 6.70
CA TRP A 143 -2.95 -26.94 6.62
C TRP A 143 -4.12 -27.65 5.97
N THR A 144 -5.31 -27.46 6.55
CA THR A 144 -6.58 -27.74 5.84
C THR A 144 -6.99 -26.46 5.12
N THR A 145 -6.93 -26.48 3.79
CA THR A 145 -7.15 -25.29 2.96
C THR A 145 -8.47 -25.37 2.20
N ASN A 146 -9.21 -24.27 2.17
CA ASN A 146 -10.38 -24.11 1.31
C ASN A 146 -10.28 -22.78 0.55
N LYS A 147 -10.75 -22.77 -0.69
CA LYS A 147 -10.95 -21.55 -1.49
C LYS A 147 -12.44 -21.33 -1.63
N ILE A 148 -12.88 -20.09 -1.45
CA ILE A 148 -14.30 -19.74 -1.48
C ILE A 148 -14.53 -18.92 -2.73
N ASP A 149 -15.30 -19.48 -3.68
CA ASP A 149 -15.74 -18.75 -4.85
C ASP A 149 -17.04 -17.99 -4.51
N SER A 150 -16.97 -16.66 -4.55
CA SER A 150 -18.09 -15.76 -4.28
C SER A 150 -19.30 -16.07 -5.16
N ARG A 151 -19.15 -16.65 -6.35
CA ARG A 151 -20.26 -17.09 -7.20
C ARG A 151 -21.09 -18.21 -6.58
N THR A 152 -20.54 -18.98 -5.65
CA THR A 152 -21.25 -20.07 -4.96
C THR A 152 -21.88 -19.64 -3.63
N CYS A 153 -21.47 -18.49 -3.09
CA CYS A 153 -21.96 -17.98 -1.79
C CYS A 153 -23.39 -17.42 -1.90
N SER A 154 -24.27 -17.71 -0.93
CA SER A 154 -25.68 -17.29 -0.96
C SER A 154 -25.89 -15.78 -0.82
N MET A 155 -25.03 -15.08 -0.07
CA MET A 155 -25.21 -13.67 0.29
C MET A 155 -24.54 -12.66 -0.67
N THR A 156 -23.83 -13.11 -1.70
CA THR A 156 -23.07 -12.21 -2.59
C THR A 156 -23.95 -11.59 -3.66
N ASN A 157 -23.66 -10.35 -4.05
CA ASN A 157 -24.31 -9.69 -5.17
C ASN A 157 -23.85 -10.30 -6.53
N LYS A 158 -24.69 -11.18 -7.10
CA LYS A 158 -24.38 -11.87 -8.36
C LYS A 158 -24.34 -10.94 -9.57
N TYR A 159 -25.14 -9.88 -9.57
CA TYR A 159 -25.11 -8.86 -10.62
C TYR A 159 -23.76 -8.14 -10.63
N LYS A 160 -23.25 -7.74 -9.45
CA LYS A 160 -21.94 -7.08 -9.37
C LYS A 160 -20.79 -7.99 -9.79
N ILE A 161 -20.88 -9.28 -9.47
CA ILE A 161 -19.90 -10.27 -9.92
C ILE A 161 -19.94 -10.42 -11.44
N GLN A 162 -21.11 -10.34 -12.07
CA GLN A 162 -21.22 -10.36 -13.53
C GLN A 162 -20.62 -9.11 -14.16
N GLU A 163 -20.90 -7.91 -13.63
CA GLU A 163 -20.25 -6.67 -14.08
C GLU A 163 -18.72 -6.80 -14.05
N TRP A 164 -18.18 -7.33 -12.95
CA TRP A 164 -16.74 -7.56 -12.83
C TRP A 164 -16.18 -8.61 -13.80
N LEU A 165 -16.98 -9.62 -14.12
CA LEU A 165 -16.61 -10.61 -15.15
C LEU A 165 -16.52 -9.94 -16.51
N ASP A 166 -17.47 -9.05 -16.83
CA ASP A 166 -17.52 -8.34 -18.11
C ASP A 166 -16.41 -7.27 -18.21
N ASP A 167 -16.13 -6.57 -17.11
CA ASP A 167 -15.13 -5.48 -17.06
C ASP A 167 -13.68 -5.98 -17.05
N HIS A 168 -13.40 -7.08 -16.34
CA HIS A 168 -12.04 -7.54 -16.09
C HIS A 168 -11.71 -8.88 -16.77
N GLY A 169 -12.72 -9.70 -17.10
CA GLY A 169 -12.51 -11.07 -17.58
C GLY A 169 -12.16 -12.06 -16.46
N GLU A 170 -12.55 -13.32 -16.66
CA GLU A 170 -12.43 -14.38 -15.63
C GLU A 170 -10.98 -14.71 -15.25
N ASP A 171 -10.06 -14.58 -16.20
CA ASP A 171 -8.65 -14.90 -16.02
C ASP A 171 -7.84 -13.76 -15.41
N SER A 172 -8.43 -12.57 -15.23
CA SER A 172 -7.75 -11.45 -14.57
C SER A 172 -7.42 -11.75 -13.11
N ASP A 173 -6.29 -11.25 -12.64
CA ASP A 173 -5.90 -11.37 -11.23
C ASP A 173 -6.94 -10.72 -10.29
N PHE A 174 -7.61 -9.67 -10.75
CA PHE A 174 -8.75 -9.09 -10.02
C PHE A 174 -9.85 -10.13 -9.77
N PHE A 175 -10.34 -10.78 -10.83
CA PHE A 175 -11.44 -11.74 -10.73
C PHE A 175 -11.01 -13.00 -9.97
N ARG A 176 -9.79 -13.51 -10.22
CA ARG A 176 -9.20 -14.63 -9.49
C ARG A 176 -9.17 -14.38 -7.98
N VAL A 177 -8.66 -13.23 -7.55
CA VAL A 177 -8.47 -12.91 -6.13
C VAL A 177 -9.79 -12.56 -5.45
N ARG A 178 -10.61 -11.70 -6.06
CA ARG A 178 -11.81 -11.12 -5.41
C ARG A 178 -13.05 -11.98 -5.56
N VAL A 179 -13.17 -12.74 -6.65
CA VAL A 179 -14.33 -13.60 -6.91
C VAL A 179 -13.99 -15.06 -6.62
N ARG A 180 -12.93 -15.61 -7.23
CA ARG A 180 -12.64 -17.06 -7.14
C ARG A 180 -11.90 -17.48 -5.86
N GLY A 181 -11.36 -16.53 -5.11
CA GLY A 181 -10.52 -16.85 -3.94
C GLY A 181 -9.24 -17.59 -4.33
N GLU A 182 -8.68 -17.26 -5.50
CA GLU A 182 -7.45 -17.81 -6.04
C GLU A 182 -6.30 -16.81 -6.02
N PHE A 183 -5.09 -17.30 -5.78
CA PHE A 183 -3.88 -16.50 -5.89
C PHE A 183 -3.67 -15.97 -7.33
N PRO A 184 -3.08 -14.78 -7.49
CA PRO A 184 -2.80 -14.23 -8.81
C PRO A 184 -1.83 -15.14 -9.58
N GLN A 185 -1.88 -15.08 -10.91
CA GLN A 185 -0.99 -15.89 -11.76
C GLN A 185 0.46 -15.41 -11.66
N SER A 186 0.69 -14.10 -11.62
CA SER A 186 2.00 -13.48 -11.38
C SER A 186 2.30 -13.35 -9.88
N GLY A 187 3.59 -13.21 -9.55
CA GLY A 187 4.10 -13.10 -8.17
C GLY A 187 3.56 -11.89 -7.38
N SER A 188 3.08 -10.88 -8.09
CA SER A 188 2.73 -9.54 -7.61
C SER A 188 1.48 -9.01 -8.33
N CYS A 189 0.68 -8.18 -7.65
CA CYS A 189 -0.40 -7.38 -8.25
C CYS A 189 0.20 -6.21 -9.04
N GLN A 190 0.95 -6.50 -10.10
CA GLN A 190 1.55 -5.47 -10.95
C GLN A 190 0.45 -4.71 -11.67
N LEU A 191 0.54 -3.38 -11.70
CA LEU A 191 -0.42 -2.60 -12.45
C LEU A 191 -0.25 -2.78 -13.96
N ILE A 192 1.00 -2.85 -14.43
CA ILE A 192 1.37 -2.95 -15.85
C ILE A 192 2.18 -4.24 -16.03
N SER A 193 1.79 -5.04 -17.02
CA SER A 193 2.47 -6.32 -17.28
C SER A 193 3.87 -6.13 -17.87
N SER A 194 4.79 -7.03 -17.51
CA SER A 194 6.15 -7.04 -18.07
C SER A 194 6.18 -7.21 -19.58
N GLY A 195 5.24 -7.99 -20.15
CA GLY A 195 5.10 -8.17 -21.59
C GLY A 195 4.78 -6.85 -22.31
N ALA A 196 3.77 -6.12 -21.84
CA ALA A 196 3.38 -4.85 -22.46
C ALA A 196 4.51 -3.78 -22.37
N VAL A 197 5.28 -3.78 -21.28
CA VAL A 197 6.46 -2.91 -21.15
C VAL A 197 7.59 -3.33 -22.09
N ALA A 198 7.85 -4.63 -22.24
CA ALA A 198 8.86 -5.15 -23.16
C ALA A 198 8.52 -4.84 -24.63
N ASP A 199 7.25 -4.99 -25.00
CA ASP A 199 6.74 -4.60 -26.32
C ASP A 199 6.95 -3.09 -26.54
N GLY A 200 6.63 -2.28 -25.54
CA GLY A 200 6.82 -0.83 -25.59
C GLY A 200 8.27 -0.37 -25.74
N ARG A 201 9.22 -1.07 -25.10
CA ARG A 201 10.67 -0.79 -25.17
C ARG A 201 11.30 -1.23 -26.49
N SER A 202 10.73 -2.26 -27.12
CA SER A 202 11.23 -2.79 -28.40
C SER A 202 10.58 -2.11 -29.62
N ALA A 203 9.50 -1.35 -29.42
CA ALA A 203 8.88 -0.57 -30.47
C ALA A 203 9.78 0.56 -30.98
N ALA A 204 9.63 0.89 -32.27
CA ALA A 204 10.36 1.95 -32.94
C ALA A 204 9.42 2.73 -33.88
N PHE A 205 8.43 3.40 -33.30
CA PHE A 205 7.52 4.27 -34.02
C PHE A 205 8.24 5.52 -34.52
N HIS A 206 8.05 5.82 -35.80
CA HIS A 206 8.59 7.04 -36.40
C HIS A 206 7.83 8.26 -35.84
N PRO A 207 8.52 9.33 -35.37
CA PRO A 207 7.87 10.52 -34.81
C PRO A 207 6.82 11.15 -35.73
N ASP A 208 7.02 11.06 -37.05
CA ASP A 208 6.11 11.62 -38.06
C ASP A 208 4.68 11.09 -37.96
N LEU A 209 4.49 9.89 -37.39
CA LEU A 209 3.16 9.32 -37.15
C LEU A 209 2.32 10.15 -36.17
N PHE A 210 2.97 10.99 -35.35
CA PHE A 210 2.32 11.71 -34.26
C PHE A 210 2.37 13.23 -34.40
N VAL A 211 2.79 13.78 -35.55
CA VAL A 211 3.03 15.22 -35.75
C VAL A 211 1.81 16.09 -35.40
N TYR A 212 0.60 15.60 -35.66
CA TYR A 212 -0.65 16.29 -35.36
C TYR A 212 -1.19 16.03 -33.95
N HIS A 213 -0.54 15.16 -33.17
CA HIS A 213 -0.93 14.91 -31.79
C HIS A 213 -0.35 15.97 -30.87
N ALA A 214 -1.13 16.30 -29.83
CA ALA A 214 -0.68 17.17 -28.75
C ALA A 214 0.57 16.61 -28.05
N ILE A 215 1.44 17.52 -27.63
CA ILE A 215 2.65 17.21 -26.88
C ILE A 215 2.39 17.49 -25.39
N ALA A 216 2.82 16.57 -24.54
CA ALA A 216 2.80 16.73 -23.09
C ALA A 216 4.23 16.64 -22.55
N ILE A 217 4.58 17.53 -21.64
CA ILE A 217 5.83 17.50 -20.89
C ILE A 217 5.48 17.21 -19.43
N GLY A 218 5.88 16.07 -18.89
CA GLY A 218 5.70 15.71 -17.49
C GLY A 218 6.99 15.90 -16.71
N CYS A 219 6.94 16.56 -15.56
CA CYS A 219 8.10 16.84 -14.71
C CYS A 219 7.83 16.39 -13.28
N ASP A 220 8.51 15.32 -12.86
CA ASP A 220 8.56 14.89 -11.46
C ASP A 220 9.77 15.55 -10.79
N VAL A 221 9.55 16.27 -9.70
CA VAL A 221 10.54 17.18 -9.10
C VAL A 221 11.07 16.61 -7.78
N ALA A 222 12.38 16.35 -7.74
CA ALA A 222 13.10 15.95 -6.53
C ALA A 222 14.32 16.86 -6.27
N ARG A 223 14.51 17.37 -5.04
CA ARG A 223 15.73 18.16 -4.66
C ARG A 223 16.81 17.34 -3.95
N PHE A 224 16.43 16.49 -3.00
CA PHE A 224 17.34 15.98 -1.98
C PHE A 224 17.23 14.47 -1.84
N GLY A 225 18.36 13.82 -1.57
CA GLY A 225 18.48 12.37 -1.42
C GLY A 225 18.93 11.70 -2.72
N ASP A 226 18.61 10.42 -2.83
CA ASP A 226 18.94 9.58 -3.99
C ASP A 226 17.89 9.69 -5.13
N ASP A 227 16.80 10.42 -4.90
CA ASP A 227 15.67 10.56 -5.83
C ASP A 227 16.03 11.52 -7.01
N GLU A 228 15.51 11.26 -8.21
CA GLU A 228 15.85 11.98 -9.45
C GLU A 228 14.76 12.99 -9.84
N THR A 229 15.13 14.17 -10.34
CA THR A 229 14.19 15.01 -11.11
C THR A 229 14.13 14.48 -12.53
N VAL A 230 12.94 14.15 -13.03
CA VAL A 230 12.76 13.57 -14.36
C VAL A 230 11.80 14.41 -15.19
N ILE A 231 12.20 14.71 -16.43
CA ILE A 231 11.37 15.39 -17.43
C ILE A 231 11.11 14.43 -18.59
N THR A 232 9.85 14.18 -18.89
CA THR A 232 9.38 13.31 -19.96
C THR A 232 8.59 14.09 -21.00
N VAL A 233 8.95 13.97 -22.27
CA VAL A 233 8.23 14.55 -23.41
C VAL A 233 7.51 13.43 -24.15
N ARG A 234 6.18 13.50 -24.22
CA ARG A 234 5.31 12.51 -24.88
C ARG A 234 4.51 13.16 -26.00
N GLN A 235 4.40 12.47 -27.14
CA GLN A 235 3.52 12.83 -28.25
C GLN A 235 2.83 11.58 -28.81
N GLY A 236 1.49 11.59 -28.81
CA GLY A 236 0.72 10.43 -29.27
C GLY A 236 1.06 9.14 -28.52
N ARG A 237 1.52 8.12 -29.26
CA ARG A 237 1.93 6.80 -28.72
C ARG A 237 3.45 6.65 -28.52
N LYS A 238 4.19 7.77 -28.51
CA LYS A 238 5.64 7.77 -28.34
C LYS A 238 6.12 8.71 -27.23
N VAL A 239 7.08 8.25 -26.44
CA VAL A 239 7.94 9.11 -25.62
C VAL A 239 9.07 9.62 -26.52
N LEU A 240 9.09 10.91 -26.78
CA LEU A 240 10.10 11.54 -27.64
C LEU A 240 11.44 11.65 -26.91
N ARG A 241 11.39 11.94 -25.60
CA ARG A 241 12.58 12.17 -24.78
C ARG A 241 12.25 11.99 -23.30
N GLN A 242 13.17 11.39 -22.55
CA GLN A 242 13.15 11.41 -21.09
C GLN A 242 14.55 11.79 -20.59
N THR A 243 14.62 12.73 -19.65
CA THR A 243 15.89 13.26 -19.11
C THR A 243 15.85 13.30 -17.60
N CYS A 244 16.91 12.78 -16.97
CA CYS A 244 17.04 12.73 -15.52
C CYS A 244 18.13 13.69 -15.04
N PHE A 245 17.87 14.34 -13.90
CA PHE A 245 18.76 15.30 -13.27
C PHE A 245 18.84 15.04 -11.76
N ARG A 246 19.96 15.41 -11.16
CA ARG A 246 20.17 15.34 -9.69
C ARG A 246 20.68 16.68 -9.17
N GLY A 247 20.23 17.06 -7.98
CA GLY A 247 20.73 18.24 -7.26
C GLY A 247 20.38 19.59 -7.88
N LEU A 248 19.37 19.66 -8.76
CA LEU A 248 18.90 20.93 -9.32
C LEU A 248 18.00 21.67 -8.32
N ASP A 249 18.10 23.00 -8.32
CA ASP A 249 17.13 23.85 -7.65
C ASP A 249 15.86 24.07 -8.49
N ASN A 250 14.80 24.59 -7.87
CA ASN A 250 13.50 24.81 -8.53
C ASN A 250 13.59 25.70 -9.78
N ILE A 251 14.47 26.71 -9.79
CA ILE A 251 14.62 27.62 -10.93
C ILE A 251 15.30 26.87 -12.08
N GLN A 252 16.36 26.12 -11.78
CA GLN A 252 17.05 25.29 -12.77
C GLN A 252 16.10 24.26 -13.39
N VAL A 253 15.27 23.59 -12.58
CA VAL A 253 14.25 22.64 -13.08
C VAL A 253 13.24 23.34 -13.97
N ALA A 254 12.72 24.50 -13.56
CA ALA A 254 11.79 25.28 -14.38
C ALA A 254 12.42 25.69 -15.73
N MET A 255 13.69 26.09 -15.73
CA MET A 255 14.41 26.41 -16.96
C MET A 255 14.58 25.20 -17.87
N ARG A 256 14.80 23.99 -17.33
CA ARG A 256 14.83 22.75 -18.13
C ARG A 256 13.46 22.45 -18.76
N CYS A 257 12.36 22.62 -18.03
CA CYS A 257 11.01 22.49 -18.59
C CYS A 257 10.77 23.51 -19.71
N ALA A 258 11.20 24.75 -19.53
CA ALA A 258 11.09 25.81 -20.53
C ALA A 258 11.95 25.52 -21.79
N GLU A 259 13.15 24.94 -21.61
CA GLU A 259 14.00 24.48 -22.72
C GLU A 259 13.30 23.40 -23.56
N GLU A 260 12.68 22.42 -22.93
CA GLU A 260 11.91 21.38 -23.64
C GLU A 260 10.66 21.97 -24.33
N TYR A 261 9.94 22.89 -23.67
CA TYR A 261 8.83 23.58 -24.30
C TYR A 261 9.24 24.38 -25.55
N LYS A 262 10.40 25.05 -25.54
CA LYS A 262 10.90 25.79 -26.70
C LYS A 262 11.21 24.88 -27.90
N LYS A 263 11.62 23.64 -27.66
CA LYS A 263 11.82 22.63 -28.72
C LYS A 263 10.49 22.07 -29.23
N HIS A 264 9.46 22.09 -28.39
CA HIS A 264 8.15 21.50 -28.63
C HIS A 264 7.04 22.53 -28.37
N ALA A 265 6.99 23.57 -29.20
CA ALA A 265 5.98 24.62 -29.08
C ALA A 265 4.56 24.02 -29.08
N MET A 266 3.66 24.61 -28.27
CA MET A 266 2.30 24.12 -27.99
C MET A 266 2.20 22.91 -27.04
N ALA A 267 3.29 22.47 -26.43
CA ALA A 267 3.22 21.45 -25.39
C ALA A 267 2.52 21.96 -24.12
N THR A 268 1.76 21.11 -23.43
CA THR A 268 1.32 21.40 -22.06
C THR A 268 2.33 20.85 -21.06
N ILE A 269 2.77 21.66 -20.10
CA ILE A 269 3.73 21.26 -19.06
C ILE A 269 2.95 20.83 -17.81
N PHE A 270 3.11 19.60 -17.37
CA PHE A 270 2.59 19.05 -16.13
C PHE A 270 3.73 18.89 -15.13
N VAL A 271 3.61 19.50 -13.95
CA VAL A 271 4.63 19.41 -12.90
C VAL A 271 4.00 18.83 -11.65
N ASP A 272 4.64 17.86 -10.99
CA ASP A 272 4.21 17.43 -9.66
C ASP A 272 4.37 18.61 -8.70
N GLU A 273 3.25 19.19 -8.26
CA GLU A 273 3.26 20.38 -7.42
C GLU A 273 3.49 20.06 -5.94
N VAL A 274 3.46 18.78 -5.55
CA VAL A 274 3.59 18.37 -4.16
C VAL A 274 5.01 18.66 -3.66
N GLY A 275 5.09 19.35 -2.51
CA GLY A 275 6.36 19.73 -1.91
C GLY A 275 7.07 20.79 -2.74
N LEU A 276 8.12 20.37 -3.45
CA LEU A 276 9.09 21.28 -4.06
C LEU A 276 8.67 21.82 -5.43
N GLY A 277 7.83 21.07 -6.16
CA GLY A 277 7.43 21.49 -7.50
C GLY A 277 6.47 22.68 -7.54
N SER A 278 5.87 23.07 -6.40
CA SER A 278 5.10 24.32 -6.28
C SER A 278 5.90 25.54 -6.78
N GLY A 279 7.16 25.68 -6.36
CA GLY A 279 8.02 26.77 -6.82
C GLY A 279 8.41 26.70 -8.29
N VAL A 280 8.46 25.49 -8.88
CA VAL A 280 8.69 25.29 -10.32
C VAL A 280 7.47 25.76 -11.11
N VAL A 281 6.27 25.39 -10.66
CA VAL A 281 4.99 25.82 -11.24
C VAL A 281 4.85 27.34 -11.19
N ASP A 282 5.09 27.96 -10.03
CA ASP A 282 4.95 29.40 -9.86
C ASP A 282 5.92 30.18 -10.77
N TYR A 283 7.16 29.71 -10.89
CA TYR A 283 8.15 30.33 -11.77
C TYR A 283 7.77 30.22 -13.25
N LEU A 284 7.33 29.03 -13.70
CA LEU A 284 6.87 28.83 -15.08
C LEU A 284 5.61 29.67 -15.41
N LYS A 285 4.67 29.79 -14.46
CA LYS A 285 3.50 30.67 -14.60
C LYS A 285 3.90 32.13 -14.74
N ASN A 286 4.84 32.62 -13.93
CA ASN A 286 5.34 34.00 -14.00
C ASN A 286 6.00 34.31 -15.35
N LEU A 287 6.56 33.30 -16.02
CA LEU A 287 7.14 33.42 -17.37
C LEU A 287 6.12 33.16 -18.49
N ASN A 288 4.82 33.03 -18.17
CA ASN A 288 3.72 32.76 -19.11
C ASN A 288 3.86 31.45 -19.91
N TYR A 289 4.50 30.42 -19.33
CA TYR A 289 4.47 29.08 -19.92
C TYR A 289 3.14 28.35 -19.58
N PRO A 290 2.64 27.47 -20.47
CA PRO A 290 1.41 26.71 -20.24
C PRO A 290 1.65 25.55 -19.27
N VAL A 291 1.79 25.88 -17.99
CA VAL A 291 2.07 24.92 -16.91
C VAL A 291 0.82 24.61 -16.09
N VAL A 292 0.64 23.33 -15.77
CA VAL A 292 -0.37 22.78 -14.88
C VAL A 292 0.31 22.12 -13.70
N GLY A 293 0.04 22.63 -12.50
CA GLY A 293 0.41 21.97 -11.25
C GLY A 293 -0.47 20.75 -11.01
N VAL A 294 0.15 19.59 -10.85
CA VAL A 294 -0.51 18.31 -10.62
C VAL A 294 -0.20 17.85 -9.21
N ASN A 295 -1.21 17.73 -8.37
CA ASN A 295 -1.06 17.10 -7.07
C ASN A 295 -1.56 15.66 -7.18
N ALA A 296 -0.68 14.68 -7.05
CA ALA A 296 -1.05 13.29 -7.23
C ALA A 296 -2.00 12.79 -6.11
N GLY A 297 -2.01 13.44 -4.95
CA GLY A 297 -2.83 13.10 -3.78
C GLY A 297 -4.25 13.67 -3.80
N ARG A 298 -4.60 14.58 -4.72
CA ARG A 298 -5.99 15.10 -4.82
C ARG A 298 -6.95 14.04 -5.36
N ARG A 299 -8.24 14.30 -5.17
CA ARG A 299 -9.34 13.42 -5.61
C ARG A 299 -9.26 13.17 -7.12
N ALA A 300 -9.49 11.92 -7.53
CA ALA A 300 -9.60 11.51 -8.93
C ALA A 300 -10.80 12.19 -9.64
N GLU A 301 -10.72 12.32 -10.96
CA GLU A 301 -11.85 12.73 -11.82
C GLU A 301 -12.92 11.62 -11.85
N ASP A 302 -12.51 10.35 -11.83
CA ASP A 302 -13.38 9.20 -11.54
C ASP A 302 -13.14 8.66 -10.11
N PRO A 303 -13.77 9.27 -9.09
CA PRO A 303 -13.63 8.83 -7.71
C PRO A 303 -14.42 7.55 -7.41
N ALA A 304 -15.22 7.02 -8.33
CA ALA A 304 -15.84 5.72 -8.13
C ALA A 304 -14.82 4.60 -8.36
N ARG A 305 -13.91 4.79 -9.33
CA ARG A 305 -12.91 3.81 -9.73
C ARG A 305 -11.54 4.01 -9.07
N PHE A 306 -11.15 5.23 -8.73
CA PHE A 306 -9.80 5.54 -8.21
C PHE A 306 -9.84 6.27 -6.86
N VAL A 307 -8.88 5.95 -5.98
CA VAL A 307 -8.76 6.63 -4.68
C VAL A 307 -8.27 8.08 -4.83
N ASN A 308 -7.37 8.34 -5.76
CA ASN A 308 -6.74 9.64 -5.99
C ASN A 308 -6.27 9.80 -7.44
N LEU A 309 -5.85 11.02 -7.80
CA LEU A 309 -5.38 11.35 -9.14
C LEU A 309 -4.15 10.52 -9.53
N ARG A 310 -3.26 10.17 -8.59
CA ARG A 310 -2.12 9.28 -8.85
C ARG A 310 -2.55 7.95 -9.46
N ALA A 311 -3.53 7.29 -8.84
CA ALA A 311 -4.06 6.02 -9.32
C ALA A 311 -4.67 6.15 -10.71
N GLU A 312 -5.41 7.23 -10.96
CA GLU A 312 -6.03 7.49 -12.25
C GLU A 312 -5.01 7.76 -13.36
N MET A 313 -3.99 8.58 -13.11
CA MET A 313 -2.91 8.88 -14.06
C MET A 313 -2.16 7.63 -14.49
N TRP A 314 -1.77 6.81 -13.52
CA TRP A 314 -1.09 5.54 -13.77
C TRP A 314 -1.98 4.54 -14.50
N TYR A 315 -3.29 4.54 -14.24
CA TYR A 315 -4.21 3.68 -14.97
C TYR A 315 -4.39 4.11 -16.42
N ARG A 316 -4.52 5.42 -16.69
CA ARG A 316 -4.53 5.96 -18.06
C ARG A 316 -3.23 5.62 -18.81
N MET A 317 -2.09 5.68 -18.11
CA MET A 317 -0.80 5.26 -18.65
C MET A 317 -0.77 3.75 -18.93
N LYS A 318 -1.32 2.90 -18.05
CA LYS A 318 -1.47 1.46 -18.28
C LYS A 318 -2.24 1.17 -19.57
N GLU A 319 -3.42 1.78 -19.73
CA GLU A 319 -4.24 1.61 -20.94
C GLU A 319 -3.49 2.07 -22.20
N TRP A 320 -2.71 3.15 -22.09
CA TRP A 320 -1.86 3.62 -23.18
C TRP A 320 -0.74 2.63 -23.53
N ILE A 321 -0.09 2.01 -22.54
CA ILE A 321 0.96 0.99 -22.78
C ILE A 321 0.35 -0.27 -23.41
N GLU A 322 -0.77 -0.77 -22.87
CA GLU A 322 -1.42 -2.01 -23.32
C GLU A 322 -1.99 -1.89 -24.74
N ALA A 323 -2.40 -0.70 -25.16
CA ALA A 323 -2.80 -0.46 -26.55
C ALA A 323 -1.60 -0.36 -27.53
N GLY A 324 -0.35 -0.50 -27.04
CA GLY A 324 0.90 -0.50 -27.80
C GLY A 324 1.59 0.86 -27.85
N CYS A 325 2.76 1.03 -27.23
CA CYS A 325 3.47 2.30 -27.19
C CYS A 325 4.91 2.19 -27.68
N ASP A 326 5.60 3.32 -27.78
CA ASP A 326 7.05 3.42 -27.94
C ASP A 326 7.60 4.24 -26.78
N ILE A 327 8.33 3.55 -25.89
CA ILE A 327 8.98 4.13 -24.71
C ILE A 327 10.49 3.89 -24.81
N PRO A 328 11.34 4.69 -24.14
CA PRO A 328 12.79 4.50 -24.21
C PRO A 328 13.18 3.09 -23.75
N ASP A 329 14.16 2.49 -24.43
CA ASP A 329 14.77 1.24 -23.98
C ASP A 329 15.70 1.50 -22.78
N ASP A 330 15.09 1.84 -21.66
CA ASP A 330 15.73 2.16 -20.39
C ASP A 330 15.32 1.13 -19.33
N THR A 331 16.31 0.44 -18.78
CA THR A 331 16.07 -0.65 -17.82
C THR A 331 15.39 -0.14 -16.55
N GLU A 332 15.78 1.03 -16.05
CA GLU A 332 15.23 1.59 -14.82
C GLU A 332 13.77 2.01 -14.99
N LEU A 333 13.42 2.68 -16.09
CA LEU A 333 12.02 2.96 -16.43
C LEU A 333 11.20 1.67 -16.55
N GLY A 334 11.74 0.65 -17.20
CA GLY A 334 11.08 -0.65 -17.33
C GLY A 334 10.81 -1.32 -15.98
N GLU A 335 11.82 -1.32 -15.10
CA GLU A 335 11.68 -1.85 -13.74
C GLU A 335 10.66 -1.06 -12.91
N GLN A 336 10.66 0.27 -13.00
CA GLN A 336 9.70 1.12 -12.29
C GLN A 336 8.25 0.91 -12.76
N LEU A 337 8.03 0.77 -14.08
CA LEU A 337 6.69 0.52 -14.65
C LEU A 337 6.12 -0.83 -14.22
N VAL A 338 6.97 -1.86 -14.15
CA VAL A 338 6.59 -3.24 -13.79
C VAL A 338 6.54 -3.44 -12.27
N GLY A 339 7.34 -2.69 -11.52
CA GLY A 339 7.50 -2.84 -10.08
C GLY A 339 6.31 -2.31 -9.28
N LEU A 340 5.57 -1.33 -9.78
CA LEU A 340 4.48 -0.72 -9.03
C LEU A 340 3.31 -1.70 -8.83
N GLU A 341 3.00 -1.97 -7.57
CA GLU A 341 1.82 -2.75 -7.20
C GLU A 341 0.58 -1.89 -6.94
N TYR A 342 -0.58 -2.52 -7.05
CA TYR A 342 -1.85 -1.92 -6.69
C TYR A 342 -2.72 -2.89 -5.91
N ASP A 343 -3.68 -2.32 -5.18
CA ASP A 343 -4.75 -3.05 -4.54
C ASP A 343 -6.09 -2.35 -4.75
N TYR A 344 -7.14 -2.92 -4.14
CA TYR A 344 -8.48 -2.34 -4.16
C TYR A 344 -8.93 -2.08 -2.73
N THR A 345 -9.48 -0.89 -2.50
CA THR A 345 -10.08 -0.52 -1.22
C THR A 345 -11.36 -1.32 -0.95
N PRO A 346 -11.93 -1.27 0.27
CA PRO A 346 -13.24 -1.84 0.55
C PRO A 346 -14.38 -1.26 -0.32
N LYS A 347 -14.17 -0.08 -0.90
CA LYS A 347 -15.08 0.57 -1.86
C LYS A 347 -14.79 0.20 -3.31
N GLU A 348 -13.94 -0.81 -3.54
CA GLU A 348 -13.59 -1.31 -4.88
C GLU A 348 -12.82 -0.29 -5.74
N GLN A 349 -12.26 0.74 -5.11
CA GLN A 349 -11.43 1.73 -5.79
C GLN A 349 -10.00 1.22 -5.92
N ILE A 350 -9.39 1.44 -7.08
CA ILE A 350 -7.98 1.18 -7.34
C ILE A 350 -7.13 2.12 -6.48
N ARG A 351 -6.19 1.54 -5.76
CA ARG A 351 -5.21 2.23 -4.92
C ARG A 351 -3.82 1.70 -5.24
N LEU A 352 -2.92 2.61 -5.59
CA LEU A 352 -1.53 2.26 -5.83
C LEU A 352 -0.75 2.13 -4.53
N GLU A 353 0.26 1.27 -4.55
CA GLU A 353 1.27 1.14 -3.50
C GLU A 353 1.90 2.51 -3.21
N LYS A 354 2.10 2.82 -1.92
CA LYS A 354 2.73 4.07 -1.51
C LYS A 354 4.24 4.00 -1.73
N LYS A 355 4.88 5.16 -1.94
CA LYS A 355 6.34 5.27 -2.09
C LYS A 355 7.09 4.64 -0.90
N GLU A 356 6.58 4.80 0.32
CA GLU A 356 7.17 4.20 1.55
C GLU A 356 7.11 2.66 1.53
N ASP A 357 6.01 2.09 1.03
CA ASP A 357 5.82 0.63 0.94
C ASP A 357 6.74 0.04 -0.14
N MET A 358 6.92 0.74 -1.26
CA MET A 358 7.91 0.39 -2.29
C MET A 358 9.34 0.36 -1.72
N LYS A 359 9.74 1.42 -1.00
CA LYS A 359 11.06 1.50 -0.34
C LYS A 359 11.25 0.37 0.66
N SER A 360 10.21 0.02 1.41
CA SER A 360 10.23 -1.10 2.37
C SER A 360 10.46 -2.47 1.72
N ARG A 361 10.16 -2.60 0.41
CA ARG A 361 10.41 -3.81 -0.39
C ARG A 361 11.75 -3.79 -1.11
N GLY A 362 12.57 -2.77 -0.89
CA GLY A 362 13.84 -2.58 -1.57
C GLY A 362 13.71 -2.04 -2.99
N MET A 363 12.56 -1.47 -3.37
CA MET A 363 12.41 -0.76 -4.65
C MET A 363 12.61 0.74 -4.47
N SER A 364 13.26 1.37 -5.45
CA SER A 364 13.43 2.82 -5.51
C SER A 364 12.10 3.53 -5.81
N SER A 365 12.08 4.85 -5.59
CA SER A 365 10.94 5.68 -5.99
C SER A 365 10.78 5.61 -7.51
N PRO A 366 9.54 5.49 -8.05
CA PRO A 366 9.32 5.33 -9.48
C PRO A 366 9.36 6.67 -10.23
N ASP A 367 10.39 7.49 -10.04
CA ASP A 367 10.40 8.89 -10.50
C ASP A 367 10.31 9.03 -12.03
N ARG A 368 10.92 8.10 -12.78
CA ARG A 368 10.84 8.09 -14.26
C ARG A 368 9.44 7.72 -14.72
N ALA A 369 8.85 6.71 -14.10
CA ALA A 369 7.48 6.29 -14.41
C ALA A 369 6.43 7.32 -13.95
N ASP A 370 6.62 7.96 -12.78
CA ASP A 370 5.78 9.05 -12.28
C ASP A 370 5.84 10.25 -13.23
N SER A 371 7.01 10.62 -13.75
CA SER A 371 7.14 11.70 -14.75
C SER A 371 6.39 11.42 -16.06
N LEU A 372 6.35 10.15 -16.50
CA LEU A 372 5.54 9.74 -17.63
C LEU A 372 4.04 9.76 -17.29
N ALA A 373 3.66 9.28 -16.11
CA ALA A 373 2.28 9.27 -15.62
C ALA A 373 1.69 10.68 -15.53
N LEU A 374 2.49 11.70 -15.16
CA LEU A 374 2.07 13.11 -15.14
C LEU A 374 1.56 13.60 -16.50
N THR A 375 2.06 13.05 -17.60
CA THR A 375 1.58 13.40 -18.95
C THR A 375 0.16 12.92 -19.24
N PHE A 376 -0.46 12.17 -18.33
CA PHE A 376 -1.84 11.68 -18.37
C PHE A 376 -2.75 12.31 -17.30
N ALA A 377 -2.24 13.29 -16.54
CA ALA A 377 -2.98 14.00 -15.50
C ALA A 377 -4.31 14.57 -15.99
N TYR A 378 -4.28 15.23 -17.14
CA TYR A 378 -5.43 15.87 -17.75
C TYR A 378 -5.45 15.65 -19.27
N PRO A 379 -6.63 15.70 -19.90
CA PRO A 379 -6.73 15.70 -21.35
C PRO A 379 -5.94 16.87 -21.94
N ILE A 380 -5.05 16.58 -22.88
CA ILE A 380 -4.36 17.57 -23.69
C ILE A 380 -5.18 17.86 -24.94
N HIS A 381 -5.47 19.13 -25.21
CA HIS A 381 -6.21 19.52 -26.42
C HIS A 381 -5.36 19.22 -27.66
N GLN A 382 -5.93 18.47 -28.61
CA GLN A 382 -5.27 18.31 -29.90
C GLN A 382 -5.26 19.65 -30.64
N PRO A 383 -4.14 20.03 -31.28
CA PRO A 383 -4.12 21.16 -32.18
C PRO A 383 -5.21 20.95 -33.23
N THR A 384 -6.17 21.86 -33.32
CA THR A 384 -7.20 21.80 -34.36
C THR A 384 -6.49 21.98 -35.70
N ALA A 385 -6.75 21.09 -36.66
CA ALA A 385 -6.09 21.03 -37.97
C ALA A 385 -6.33 22.26 -38.90
N GLY A 386 -6.69 23.43 -38.35
CA GLY A 386 -7.09 24.64 -39.08
C GLY A 386 -6.36 25.93 -38.72
N MET A 387 -5.39 25.93 -37.80
CA MET A 387 -4.56 27.11 -37.57
C MET A 387 -3.44 27.17 -38.61
N SER A 388 -3.76 27.72 -39.78
CA SER A 388 -2.77 28.18 -40.74
C SER A 388 -1.81 29.14 -40.05
N THR A 389 -0.52 28.83 -40.09
CA THR A 389 0.56 29.78 -39.83
C THR A 389 0.42 30.94 -40.82
N GLN A 390 -0.29 32.01 -40.45
CA GLN A 390 -0.09 33.29 -41.09
C GLN A 390 1.29 33.79 -40.65
N ASN A 391 2.30 33.44 -41.46
CA ASN A 391 3.57 34.15 -41.46
C ASN A 391 3.29 35.60 -41.90
N SER A 392 3.09 36.50 -40.94
CA SER A 392 3.20 37.93 -41.19
C SER A 392 4.68 38.32 -41.20
N PHE A 393 5.35 37.98 -42.29
CA PHE A 393 6.55 38.70 -42.72
C PHE A 393 6.10 39.70 -43.79
N GLU A 394 5.77 40.91 -43.37
CA GLU A 394 5.79 42.06 -44.30
C GLU A 394 7.19 42.69 -44.23
N PRO A 395 7.95 42.74 -45.34
CA PRO A 395 9.13 43.57 -45.42
C PRO A 395 8.69 45.00 -45.73
N THR A 396 8.91 45.91 -44.78
CA THR A 396 8.78 47.35 -45.04
C THR A 396 9.89 47.80 -45.98
N GLY A 397 9.49 48.22 -47.18
CA GLY A 397 10.28 49.09 -48.05
C GLY A 397 10.13 50.55 -47.68
#